data_AF-A0A0K8QM41-F1
#
_entry.id   AF-A0A0K8QM41-F1
#
_cell.length_a   1.000
_cell.length_b   1.000
_cell.length_c   1.000
_cell.angle_alpha   90.00
_cell.angle_beta   90.00
_cell.angle_gamma   90.00
#
_symmetry.space_group_name_H-M   'P 1'
#
loop_
_entity.id
_entity.type
_entity.pdbx_description
1 polymer ?
#
loop_
_entity_poly.entity_id
_entity_poly.type
_entity_poly.pdbx_seq_one_letter_code
_entity_poly.pdbx_strand_id
1 'polypeptide(L)'
;MMRDVRELLGKPANKALHFRSMKHEQRVPYVRAIGRTPMRTVSVLINKQRIAEPETFAAEAHRLYRYACRLLLERVSWLCRDSAKLPPERLKTELIFSNRSAMSYEALRGYLARLKAGDCRVDWRFIDSAAVSAINHEKLAGLQIADAVASGLYCAVNLNPYGDAEPRYLEFLSPTFYRYKRQVLGYGLKFWPDDLATQRKTLEHLAAFERHV
;
A
#
# COMPACT_ATOMS: atom_id res chain seq x y z
N MET A 1 6.15 14.23 12.80
CA MET A 1 5.09 14.06 11.79
C MET A 1 3.73 13.75 12.39
N MET A 2 3.41 12.55 12.89
CA MET A 2 2.03 12.24 13.33
C MET A 2 1.54 13.12 14.49
N ARG A 3 2.44 13.50 15.40
CA ARG A 3 2.16 14.48 16.46
C ARG A 3 1.71 15.82 15.87
N ASP A 4 2.52 16.36 14.96
CA ASP A 4 2.29 17.66 14.31
C ASP A 4 1.00 17.65 13.47
N VAL A 5 0.68 16.53 12.81
CA VAL A 5 -0.61 16.35 12.12
C VAL A 5 -1.77 16.39 13.10
N ARG A 6 -1.67 15.73 14.26
CA ARG A 6 -2.75 15.75 15.26
C ARG A 6 -2.98 17.14 15.81
N GLU A 7 -1.89 17.85 16.12
CA GLU A 7 -1.93 19.25 16.54
C GLU A 7 -2.61 20.14 15.50
N LEU A 8 -2.18 20.07 14.24
CA LEU A 8 -2.79 20.81 13.13
C LEU A 8 -4.29 20.54 12.96
N LEU A 9 -4.72 19.31 13.26
CA LEU A 9 -6.12 18.88 13.14
C LEU A 9 -6.94 19.11 14.42
N GLY A 10 -6.37 19.72 15.46
CA GLY A 10 -7.01 19.88 16.77
C GLY A 10 -7.39 18.55 17.42
N LYS A 11 -6.59 17.50 17.21
CA LYS A 11 -6.81 16.16 17.77
C LYS A 11 -5.91 15.93 18.99
N PRO A 12 -6.39 15.18 20.01
CA PRO A 12 -5.54 14.75 21.12
C PRO A 12 -4.31 14.00 20.62
N ALA A 13 -3.16 14.14 21.31
CA ALA A 13 -1.87 13.59 20.88
C ALA A 13 -1.88 12.06 20.63
N ASN A 14 -2.71 11.33 21.37
CA ASN A 14 -2.85 9.87 21.29
C ASN A 14 -4.08 9.42 20.47
N LYS A 15 -4.83 10.35 19.86
CA LYS A 15 -5.99 9.99 19.04
C LYS A 15 -5.52 9.30 17.76
N ALA A 16 -5.94 8.05 17.57
CA ALA A 16 -5.73 7.34 16.31
C ALA A 16 -6.42 8.07 15.16
N LEU A 17 -5.69 8.25 14.06
CA LEU A 17 -6.22 8.81 12.81
C LEU A 17 -6.61 7.64 11.89
N HIS A 18 -7.89 7.54 11.57
CA HIS A 18 -8.42 6.56 10.63
C HIS A 18 -9.03 7.30 9.45
N PHE A 19 -8.43 7.16 8.26
CA PHE A 19 -8.65 8.06 7.13
C PHE A 19 -10.11 8.14 6.71
N ARG A 20 -10.79 6.99 6.68
CA ARG A 20 -12.21 6.89 6.32
C ARG A 20 -13.12 7.71 7.26
N SER A 21 -12.76 7.85 8.52
CA SER A 21 -13.55 8.61 9.52
C SER A 21 -13.28 10.11 9.51
N MET A 22 -12.26 10.56 8.79
CA MET A 22 -11.89 11.98 8.70
C MET A 22 -12.73 12.70 7.66
N LYS A 23 -12.98 14.01 7.89
CA LYS A 23 -13.55 14.90 6.87
C LYS A 23 -12.55 15.18 5.76
N HIS A 24 -13.03 15.55 4.57
CA HIS A 24 -12.17 15.91 3.43
C HIS A 24 -11.11 16.97 3.78
N GLU A 25 -11.53 18.06 4.42
CA GLU A 25 -10.67 19.16 4.89
C GLU A 25 -9.56 18.70 5.86
N GLN A 26 -9.75 17.58 6.56
CA GLN A 26 -8.76 16.99 7.47
C GLN A 26 -7.84 15.99 6.75
N ARG A 27 -8.36 15.28 5.75
CA ARG A 27 -7.60 14.31 4.94
C ARG A 27 -6.51 15.02 4.12
N VAL A 28 -6.83 16.15 3.51
CA VAL A 28 -5.89 16.92 2.66
C VAL A 28 -4.58 17.26 3.38
N PRO A 29 -4.56 17.96 4.53
CA PRO A 29 -3.32 18.26 5.25
C PRO A 29 -2.63 16.99 5.79
N TYR A 30 -3.38 15.94 6.14
CA TYR A 30 -2.80 14.69 6.60
C TYR A 30 -1.99 13.99 5.49
N VAL A 31 -2.57 13.83 4.30
CA VAL A 31 -1.89 13.22 3.15
C VAL A 31 -0.70 14.08 2.70
N ARG A 32 -0.87 15.40 2.69
CA ARG A 32 0.22 16.34 2.38
C ARG A 32 1.39 16.19 3.36
N ALA A 33 1.12 15.98 4.65
CA ALA A 33 2.16 15.76 5.64
C ALA A 33 2.91 14.45 5.39
N ILE A 34 2.21 13.36 5.04
CA ILE A 34 2.82 12.09 4.62
C ILE A 34 3.74 12.31 3.42
N GLY A 35 3.26 13.04 2.41
CA GLY A 35 4.00 13.42 1.21
C GLY A 35 5.36 14.09 1.43
N ARG A 36 5.53 14.76 2.57
CA ARG A 36 6.73 15.52 2.93
C ARG A 36 7.73 14.73 3.77
N THR A 37 7.43 13.47 4.07
CA THR A 37 8.34 12.62 4.86
C THR A 37 9.35 11.88 3.97
N PRO A 38 10.52 11.49 4.51
CA PRO A 38 11.51 10.72 3.75
C PRO A 38 11.13 9.25 3.55
N MET A 39 9.90 8.83 3.88
CA MET A 39 9.48 7.44 3.75
C MET A 39 9.27 7.03 2.29
N ARG A 40 9.20 5.71 2.08
CA ARG A 40 8.82 5.14 0.79
C ARG A 40 7.57 4.30 0.92
N THR A 41 6.69 4.41 -0.06
CA THR A 41 5.41 3.71 -0.12
C THR A 41 5.34 2.84 -1.37
N VAL A 42 4.67 1.70 -1.20
CA VAL A 42 4.34 0.76 -2.27
C VAL A 42 2.85 0.50 -2.19
N SER A 43 2.16 0.53 -3.32
CA SER A 43 0.73 0.24 -3.38
C SER A 43 0.39 -0.64 -4.58
N VAL A 44 -0.45 -1.64 -4.33
CA VAL A 44 -1.00 -2.54 -5.35
C VAL A 44 -2.48 -2.22 -5.49
N LEU A 45 -2.86 -1.73 -6.67
CA LEU A 45 -4.21 -1.36 -7.04
C LEU A 45 -4.82 -2.49 -7.86
N ILE A 46 -5.84 -3.13 -7.28
CA ILE A 46 -6.52 -4.29 -7.85
C ILE A 46 -7.88 -3.84 -8.37
N ASN A 47 -8.05 -3.88 -9.70
CA ASN A 47 -9.34 -3.69 -10.33
C ASN A 47 -10.08 -5.03 -10.40
N LYS A 48 -11.03 -5.23 -9.48
CA LYS A 48 -11.78 -6.49 -9.38
C LYS A 48 -12.70 -6.76 -10.57
N GLN A 49 -13.19 -5.71 -11.24
CA GLN A 49 -14.11 -5.85 -12.37
C GLN A 49 -13.44 -6.40 -13.63
N ARG A 50 -12.10 -6.33 -13.71
CA ARG A 50 -11.32 -6.76 -14.86
C ARG A 50 -10.63 -8.11 -14.65
N ILE A 51 -10.87 -8.78 -13.52
CA ILE A 51 -10.35 -10.11 -13.27
C ILE A 51 -11.07 -11.07 -14.21
N ALA A 52 -10.33 -11.79 -15.07
CA ALA A 52 -10.91 -12.71 -16.05
C ALA A 52 -11.65 -13.90 -15.40
N GLU A 53 -11.07 -14.44 -14.32
CA GLU A 53 -11.60 -15.59 -13.56
C GLU A 53 -11.84 -15.19 -12.09
N PRO A 54 -12.85 -14.35 -11.80
CA PRO A 54 -13.11 -13.86 -10.45
C PRO A 54 -13.50 -15.00 -9.48
N GLU A 55 -14.14 -16.06 -9.97
CA GLU A 55 -14.52 -17.26 -9.22
C GLU A 55 -13.31 -17.97 -8.62
N THR A 56 -12.17 -17.99 -9.31
CA THR A 56 -10.90 -18.55 -8.79
C THR A 56 -10.49 -17.86 -7.48
N PHE A 57 -10.75 -16.56 -7.36
CA PHE A 57 -10.47 -15.77 -6.15
C PHE A 57 -11.59 -15.81 -5.11
N ALA A 58 -12.81 -16.21 -5.50
CA ALA A 58 -13.94 -16.39 -4.60
C ALA A 58 -13.95 -17.80 -3.97
N ALA A 59 -13.41 -18.80 -4.65
CA ALA A 59 -13.42 -20.21 -4.25
C ALA A 59 -12.62 -20.50 -2.97
N GLU A 60 -11.54 -19.75 -2.71
CA GLU A 60 -10.73 -19.91 -1.51
C GLU A 60 -10.73 -18.62 -0.69
N ALA A 61 -11.05 -18.76 0.61
CA ALA A 61 -11.05 -17.66 1.55
C ALA A 61 -9.73 -16.88 1.50
N HIS A 62 -9.82 -15.56 1.32
CA HIS A 62 -8.70 -14.63 1.30
C HIS A 62 -7.68 -14.83 0.18
N ARG A 63 -7.97 -15.62 -0.87
CA ARG A 63 -7.01 -15.84 -1.97
C ARG A 63 -6.58 -14.55 -2.65
N LEU A 64 -7.51 -13.64 -2.94
CA LEU A 64 -7.17 -12.34 -3.53
C LEU A 64 -6.28 -11.50 -2.60
N TYR A 65 -6.55 -11.54 -1.29
CA TYR A 65 -5.73 -10.84 -0.30
C TYR A 65 -4.31 -11.41 -0.26
N ARG A 66 -4.18 -12.74 -0.25
CA ARG A 66 -2.89 -13.43 -0.32
C ARG A 66 -2.14 -13.04 -1.58
N TYR A 67 -2.80 -13.10 -2.74
CA TYR A 67 -2.21 -12.67 -4.01
C TYR A 67 -1.76 -11.20 -4.00
N ALA A 68 -2.57 -10.29 -3.46
CA ALA A 68 -2.20 -8.89 -3.26
C ALA A 68 -0.97 -8.75 -2.34
N CYS A 69 -0.92 -9.54 -1.26
CA CYS A 69 0.20 -9.59 -0.34
C CYS A 69 1.48 -10.07 -1.03
N ARG A 70 1.42 -11.10 -1.88
CA ARG A 70 2.57 -11.51 -2.72
C ARG A 70 3.05 -10.33 -3.58
N LEU A 71 2.15 -9.72 -4.35
CA LEU A 71 2.51 -8.61 -5.22
C LEU A 71 3.15 -7.47 -4.43
N LEU A 72 2.60 -7.13 -3.26
CA LEU A 72 3.14 -6.09 -2.38
C LEU A 72 4.53 -6.48 -1.88
N LEU A 73 4.70 -7.70 -1.39
CA LEU A 73 5.95 -8.19 -0.81
C LEU A 73 7.08 -8.26 -1.83
N GLU A 74 6.79 -8.63 -3.08
CA GLU A 74 7.75 -8.57 -4.18
C GLU A 74 8.36 -7.15 -4.27
N ARG A 75 7.53 -6.11 -4.32
CA ARG A 75 8.01 -4.72 -4.42
C ARG A 75 8.68 -4.22 -3.14
N VAL A 76 8.15 -4.58 -1.98
CA VAL A 76 8.77 -4.23 -0.68
C VAL A 76 10.17 -4.83 -0.59
N SER A 77 10.35 -6.08 -1.01
CA SER A 77 11.67 -6.72 -1.03
C SER A 77 12.65 -6.00 -1.95
N TRP A 78 12.20 -5.51 -3.11
CA TRP A 78 13.03 -4.71 -4.01
C TRP A 78 13.35 -3.34 -3.43
N LEU A 79 12.38 -2.67 -2.79
CA LEU A 79 12.62 -1.42 -2.08
C LEU A 79 13.68 -1.60 -0.99
N CYS A 80 13.60 -2.67 -0.20
CA CYS A 80 14.60 -2.97 0.83
C CYS A 80 15.98 -3.21 0.20
N ARG A 81 16.06 -4.01 -0.87
CA ARG A 81 17.30 -4.24 -1.63
C ARG A 81 17.92 -2.92 -2.12
N ASP A 82 17.11 -2.06 -2.74
CA ASP A 82 17.59 -0.86 -3.40
C ASP A 82 17.84 0.30 -2.42
N SER A 83 17.32 0.20 -1.20
CA SER A 83 17.58 1.13 -0.09
C SER A 83 18.65 0.62 0.89
N ALA A 84 19.12 -0.62 0.72
CA ALA A 84 20.06 -1.25 1.62
C ALA A 84 21.41 -0.50 1.62
N LYS A 85 21.82 -0.05 2.81
CA LYS A 85 23.16 0.52 3.03
C LYS A 85 24.15 -0.48 3.59
N LEU A 86 23.65 -1.66 3.97
CA LEU A 86 24.40 -2.75 4.58
C LEU A 86 24.10 -4.05 3.83
N PRO A 87 24.97 -5.07 3.93
CA PRO A 87 24.70 -6.38 3.38
C PRO A 87 23.41 -7.00 3.96
N PRO A 88 22.69 -7.86 3.19
CA PRO A 88 21.45 -8.49 3.64
C PRO A 88 21.59 -9.26 4.97
N GLU A 89 22.75 -9.89 5.20
CA GLU A 89 23.08 -10.62 6.43
C GLU A 89 22.93 -9.77 7.71
N ARG A 90 23.02 -8.43 7.58
CA ARG A 90 22.91 -7.45 8.67
C ARG A 90 21.64 -6.61 8.59
N LEU A 91 20.76 -6.87 7.63
CA LEU A 91 19.49 -6.16 7.44
C LEU A 91 18.33 -7.15 7.51
N LYS A 92 17.63 -7.15 8.64
CA LYS A 92 16.38 -7.89 8.79
C LYS A 92 15.21 -6.92 8.69
N THR A 93 14.36 -7.09 7.68
CA THR A 93 13.11 -6.32 7.57
C THR A 93 12.03 -6.99 8.40
N GLU A 94 11.53 -6.28 9.42
CA GLU A 94 10.32 -6.69 10.14
C GLU A 94 9.07 -6.38 9.31
N LEU A 95 8.16 -7.34 9.22
CA LEU A 95 6.89 -7.17 8.52
C LEU A 95 5.74 -7.00 9.51
N ILE A 96 5.21 -5.78 9.61
CA ILE A 96 4.07 -5.47 10.48
C ILE A 96 2.81 -5.30 9.63
N PHE A 97 1.85 -6.20 9.82
CA PHE A 97 0.53 -6.14 9.18
C PHE A 97 -0.48 -5.45 10.08
N SER A 98 -1.39 -4.68 9.48
CA SER A 98 -2.57 -4.22 10.21
C SER A 98 -3.49 -5.40 10.48
N ASN A 99 -3.82 -5.61 11.75
CA ASN A 99 -4.67 -6.72 12.19
C ASN A 99 -6.04 -6.66 11.50
N ARG A 100 -6.46 -7.79 10.92
CA ARG A 100 -7.80 -7.98 10.38
C ARG A 100 -8.39 -9.20 11.06
N SER A 101 -9.55 -9.03 11.69
CA SER A 101 -10.24 -10.06 12.49
C SER A 101 -10.43 -11.40 11.78
N ALA A 102 -10.42 -11.43 10.45
CA ALA A 102 -10.63 -12.64 9.64
C ALA A 102 -9.34 -13.40 9.26
N MET A 103 -8.13 -12.92 9.58
CA MET A 103 -6.89 -13.62 9.20
C MET A 103 -6.02 -13.93 10.41
N SER A 104 -5.81 -15.22 10.70
CA SER A 104 -4.91 -15.63 11.76
C SER A 104 -3.46 -15.39 11.38
N TYR A 105 -2.66 -15.07 12.39
CA TYR A 105 -1.23 -14.88 12.26
C TYR A 105 -0.50 -16.12 11.71
N GLU A 106 -0.93 -17.29 12.14
CA GLU A 106 -0.41 -18.57 11.67
C GLU A 106 -0.68 -18.80 10.18
N ALA A 107 -1.89 -18.45 9.71
CA ALA A 107 -2.23 -18.54 8.29
C ALA A 107 -1.36 -17.62 7.43
N LEU A 108 -1.01 -16.43 7.94
CA LEU A 108 -0.13 -15.49 7.24
C LEU A 108 1.31 -16.01 7.18
N ARG A 109 1.86 -16.50 8.30
CA ARG A 109 3.19 -17.15 8.32
C ARG A 109 3.25 -18.36 7.39
N GLY A 110 2.25 -19.23 7.45
CA GLY A 110 2.15 -20.39 6.56
C GLY A 110 2.03 -19.99 5.09
N TYR A 111 1.34 -18.88 4.78
CA TYR A 111 1.31 -18.34 3.44
C TYR A 111 2.69 -17.83 2.97
N LEU A 112 3.42 -17.09 3.80
CA LEU A 112 4.74 -16.59 3.48
C LEU A 112 5.76 -17.73 3.30
N ALA A 113 5.68 -18.78 4.12
CA ALA A 113 6.50 -19.98 3.96
C ALA A 113 6.24 -20.66 2.60
N ARG A 114 4.96 -20.82 2.21
CA ARG A 114 4.58 -21.34 0.89
C ARG A 114 5.08 -20.46 -0.25
N LEU A 115 4.99 -19.14 -0.11
CA LEU A 115 5.53 -18.20 -1.10
C LEU A 115 7.05 -18.33 -1.25
N LYS A 116 7.77 -18.55 -0.15
CA LYS A 116 9.22 -18.72 -0.16
C LYS A 116 9.68 -19.99 -0.87
N ALA A 117 8.90 -21.06 -0.76
CA ALA A 117 9.16 -22.32 -1.45
C ALA A 117 8.65 -22.34 -2.91
N GLY A 118 7.78 -21.41 -3.28
CA GLY A 118 7.16 -21.35 -4.61
C GLY A 118 7.82 -20.34 -5.55
N ASP A 119 7.29 -20.28 -6.78
CA ASP A 119 7.72 -19.28 -7.76
C ASP A 119 7.11 -17.91 -7.45
N CYS A 120 7.94 -17.02 -6.91
CA CYS A 120 7.65 -15.61 -6.75
C CYS A 120 8.90 -14.76 -6.90
N ARG A 121 8.71 -13.45 -7.11
CA ARG A 121 9.82 -12.51 -7.33
C ARG A 121 10.28 -11.81 -6.05
N VAL A 122 9.90 -12.34 -4.89
CA VAL A 122 10.30 -11.79 -3.59
C VAL A 122 11.78 -12.06 -3.38
N ASP A 123 12.55 -11.02 -3.10
CA ASP A 123 13.95 -11.15 -2.70
C ASP A 123 14.03 -11.48 -1.20
N TRP A 124 13.97 -12.77 -0.89
CA TRP A 124 13.96 -13.28 0.48
C TRP A 124 15.22 -12.98 1.30
N ARG A 125 16.30 -12.50 0.67
CA ARG A 125 17.49 -12.05 1.39
C ARG A 125 17.21 -10.80 2.25
N PHE A 126 16.20 -10.01 1.86
CA PHE A 126 15.83 -8.78 2.55
C PHE A 126 14.56 -8.90 3.38
N ILE A 127 13.91 -10.06 3.39
CA ILE A 127 12.64 -10.30 4.07
C ILE A 127 12.81 -11.41 5.09
N ASP A 128 12.60 -11.09 6.36
CA ASP A 128 12.49 -12.10 7.40
C ASP A 128 11.04 -12.60 7.48
N SER A 129 10.79 -13.74 6.84
CA SER A 129 9.47 -14.38 6.81
C SER A 129 8.99 -14.90 8.16
N ALA A 130 9.90 -15.03 9.16
CA ALA A 130 9.56 -15.45 10.51
C ALA A 130 9.22 -14.25 11.41
N ALA A 131 9.88 -13.10 11.18
CA ALA A 131 9.66 -11.83 11.87
C ALA A 131 8.48 -11.03 11.28
N VAL A 132 7.31 -11.67 11.27
CA VAL A 132 6.04 -11.05 10.88
C VAL A 132 5.27 -10.75 12.16
N SER A 133 4.49 -9.67 12.20
CA SER A 133 3.56 -9.40 13.31
C SER A 133 2.27 -8.80 12.78
N ALA A 134 1.18 -8.93 13.54
CA ALA A 134 -0.10 -8.30 13.24
C ALA A 134 -0.49 -7.42 14.42
N ILE A 135 -0.67 -6.13 14.17
CA ILE A 135 -0.92 -5.14 15.21
C ILE A 135 -2.17 -4.34 14.85
N ASN A 136 -2.99 -4.00 15.84
CA ASN A 136 -4.15 -3.14 15.61
C ASN A 136 -3.70 -1.79 15.06
N HIS A 137 -4.38 -1.36 14.00
CA HIS A 137 -4.13 -0.12 13.27
C HIS A 137 -3.87 1.12 14.17
N GLU A 138 -4.67 1.27 15.22
CA GLU A 138 -4.63 2.39 16.16
C GLU A 138 -3.33 2.46 16.98
N LYS A 139 -2.62 1.35 17.16
CA LYS A 139 -1.46 1.24 18.04
C LYS A 139 -0.16 1.71 17.39
N LEU A 140 -0.07 1.76 16.06
CA LEU A 140 1.15 2.13 15.35
C LEU A 140 0.92 3.24 14.34
N ALA A 141 1.76 4.29 14.44
CA ALA A 141 1.77 5.39 13.48
C ALA A 141 1.98 4.92 12.03
N GLY A 142 2.85 3.92 11.82
CA GLY A 142 3.10 3.36 10.49
C GLY A 142 1.85 2.73 9.86
N LEU A 143 1.01 2.07 10.67
CA LEU A 143 -0.25 1.51 10.19
C LEU A 143 -1.26 2.61 9.86
N GLN A 144 -1.36 3.66 10.70
CA GLN A 144 -2.14 4.89 10.42
C GLN A 144 -1.78 5.54 9.09
N ILE A 145 -0.49 5.57 8.77
CA ILE A 145 0.02 6.11 7.50
C ILE A 145 -0.33 5.17 6.34
N ALA A 146 -0.14 3.86 6.50
CA ALA A 146 -0.47 2.88 5.47
C ALA A 146 -1.97 2.92 5.08
N ASP A 147 -2.87 3.07 6.06
CA ASP A 147 -4.31 3.30 5.82
C ASP A 147 -4.58 4.58 5.02
N ALA A 148 -3.92 5.68 5.39
CA ALA A 148 -4.08 6.95 4.70
C ALA A 148 -3.57 6.91 3.26
N VAL A 149 -2.44 6.25 3.01
CA VAL A 149 -1.90 6.03 1.66
C VAL A 149 -2.86 5.18 0.84
N ALA A 150 -3.29 4.03 1.36
CA ALA A 150 -4.19 3.12 0.65
C ALA A 150 -5.55 3.78 0.36
N SER A 151 -6.13 4.45 1.36
CA SER A 151 -7.42 5.13 1.22
C SER A 151 -7.34 6.37 0.32
N GLY A 152 -6.25 7.15 0.40
CA GLY A 152 -6.02 8.29 -0.48
C GLY A 152 -5.90 7.87 -1.94
N LEU A 153 -5.14 6.81 -2.22
CA LEU A 153 -5.04 6.23 -3.57
C LEU A 153 -6.37 5.65 -4.04
N TYR A 154 -7.15 5.02 -3.16
CA TYR A 154 -8.49 4.55 -3.49
C TYR A 154 -9.39 5.71 -3.94
N CYS A 155 -9.39 6.83 -3.21
CA CYS A 155 -10.14 8.03 -3.61
C CYS A 155 -9.61 8.67 -4.91
N ALA A 156 -8.32 8.50 -5.23
CA ALA A 156 -7.74 9.02 -6.47
C ALA A 156 -8.10 8.19 -7.72
N VAL A 157 -8.38 6.89 -7.55
CA VAL A 157 -8.69 5.98 -8.68
C VAL A 157 -10.17 5.61 -8.81
N ASN A 158 -10.98 5.80 -7.76
CA ASN A 158 -12.40 5.47 -7.80
C ASN A 158 -13.23 6.74 -7.88
N LEU A 159 -14.24 6.71 -8.74
CA LEU A 159 -15.26 7.74 -8.78
C LEU A 159 -16.12 7.64 -7.52
N ASN A 160 -16.42 8.79 -6.94
CA ASN A 160 -17.44 8.92 -5.90
C ASN A 160 -18.85 8.81 -6.54
N PRO A 161 -19.94 8.77 -5.73
CA PRO A 161 -21.30 8.70 -6.27
C PRO A 161 -21.73 9.85 -7.19
N TYR A 162 -20.97 10.95 -7.23
CA TYR A 162 -21.19 12.12 -8.08
C TYR A 162 -20.36 12.08 -9.37
N GLY A 163 -19.55 11.03 -9.58
CA GLY A 163 -18.72 10.88 -10.77
C GLY A 163 -17.32 11.52 -10.66
N ASP A 164 -16.90 12.01 -9.49
CA ASP A 164 -15.59 12.63 -9.30
C ASP A 164 -14.58 11.71 -8.61
N ALA A 165 -13.32 11.80 -9.02
CA ALA A 165 -12.17 11.28 -8.26
C ALA A 165 -11.45 12.39 -7.49
N GLU A 166 -10.62 12.03 -6.52
CA GLU A 166 -9.79 12.98 -5.76
C GLU A 166 -8.29 12.80 -6.08
N PRO A 167 -7.81 13.29 -7.24
CA PRO A 167 -6.43 13.09 -7.69
C PRO A 167 -5.40 13.85 -6.83
N ARG A 168 -5.79 14.86 -6.05
CA ARG A 168 -4.84 15.62 -5.21
C ARG A 168 -4.16 14.74 -4.17
N TYR A 169 -4.82 13.67 -3.71
CA TYR A 169 -4.19 12.71 -2.80
C TYR A 169 -3.03 11.97 -3.46
N LEU A 170 -3.18 11.58 -4.73
CA LEU A 170 -2.08 10.99 -5.51
C LEU A 170 -0.92 11.97 -5.62
N GLU A 171 -1.20 13.22 -6.00
CA GLU A 171 -0.19 14.27 -6.16
C GLU A 171 0.63 14.45 -4.89
N PHE A 172 -0.05 14.62 -3.74
CA PHE A 172 0.61 14.76 -2.44
C PHE A 172 1.41 13.52 -2.04
N LEU A 173 0.97 12.32 -2.38
CA LEU A 173 1.68 11.08 -2.05
C LEU A 173 2.82 10.76 -3.00
N SER A 174 2.82 11.32 -4.22
CA SER A 174 3.79 11.02 -5.28
C SER A 174 5.28 11.12 -4.91
N PRO A 175 5.71 12.02 -4.00
CA PRO A 175 7.10 12.06 -3.56
C PRO A 175 7.50 10.83 -2.73
N THR A 176 6.55 10.13 -2.13
CA THR A 176 6.80 8.94 -1.29
C THR A 176 6.84 7.66 -2.10
N PHE A 177 6.34 7.62 -3.34
CA PHE A 177 6.31 6.37 -4.10
C PHE A 177 7.71 5.83 -4.32
N TYR A 178 7.88 4.53 -4.08
CA TYR A 178 9.11 3.83 -4.42
C TYR A 178 9.41 3.94 -5.91
N ARG A 179 10.63 4.40 -6.25
CA ARG A 179 11.11 4.56 -7.61
C ARG A 179 12.36 3.71 -7.82
N TYR A 180 12.37 2.92 -8.88
CA TYR A 180 13.56 2.23 -9.35
C TYR A 180 13.92 2.77 -10.73
N LYS A 181 15.17 3.21 -10.91
CA LYS A 181 15.64 3.86 -12.16
C LYS A 181 14.66 4.94 -12.66
N ARG A 182 14.17 5.78 -11.74
CA ARG A 182 13.18 6.86 -11.95
C ARG A 182 11.74 6.40 -12.30
N GLN A 183 11.46 5.11 -12.38
CA GLN A 183 10.14 4.56 -12.69
C GLN A 183 9.33 4.24 -11.42
N VAL A 184 8.07 4.69 -11.34
CA VAL A 184 7.13 4.30 -10.26
C VAL A 184 6.29 3.09 -10.64
N LEU A 185 5.77 3.08 -11.87
CA LEU A 185 4.87 2.02 -12.33
C LEU A 185 5.58 0.67 -12.32
N GLY A 186 4.95 -0.33 -11.70
CA GLY A 186 5.52 -1.66 -11.46
C GLY A 186 6.30 -1.78 -10.14
N TYR A 187 6.74 -0.66 -9.57
CA TYR A 187 7.49 -0.52 -8.32
C TYR A 187 6.59 0.11 -7.23
N GLY A 188 6.69 1.42 -6.98
CA GLY A 188 5.87 2.11 -5.98
C GLY A 188 4.37 2.04 -6.24
N LEU A 189 3.94 1.92 -7.50
CA LEU A 189 2.54 1.70 -7.86
C LEU A 189 2.40 0.54 -8.83
N LYS A 190 1.59 -0.45 -8.49
CA LYS A 190 1.27 -1.59 -9.36
C LYS A 190 -0.22 -1.67 -9.61
N PHE A 191 -0.62 -1.61 -10.87
CA PHE A 191 -1.98 -1.93 -11.31
C PHE A 191 -2.06 -3.41 -11.70
N TRP A 192 -3.18 -4.02 -11.36
CA TRP A 192 -3.52 -5.41 -11.70
C TRP A 192 -5.05 -5.53 -11.86
N PRO A 193 -5.57 -6.39 -12.75
CA PRO A 193 -4.85 -7.33 -13.63
C PRO A 193 -4.05 -6.67 -14.74
N ASP A 194 -4.62 -5.63 -15.33
CA ASP A 194 -3.97 -4.87 -16.39
C ASP A 194 -3.09 -3.75 -15.86
N ASP A 195 -2.17 -3.26 -16.70
CA ASP A 195 -1.39 -2.07 -16.42
C ASP A 195 -2.23 -0.78 -16.52
N LEU A 196 -1.65 0.34 -16.05
CA LEU A 196 -2.33 1.63 -16.06
C LEU A 196 -2.73 2.07 -17.48
N ALA A 197 -1.87 1.82 -18.48
CA ALA A 197 -2.13 2.21 -19.87
C ALA A 197 -3.38 1.52 -20.40
N THR A 198 -3.56 0.24 -20.09
CA THR A 198 -4.72 -0.54 -20.49
C THR A 198 -5.97 -0.16 -19.69
N GLN A 199 -5.85 0.08 -18.38
CA GLN A 199 -7.00 0.51 -17.56
C GLN A 199 -7.55 1.88 -17.98
N ARG A 200 -6.68 2.81 -18.41
CA ARG A 200 -7.07 4.14 -18.89
C ARG A 200 -7.91 4.14 -20.15
N LYS A 201 -7.80 3.11 -21.00
CA LYS A 201 -8.67 2.96 -22.18
C LYS A 201 -10.15 2.86 -21.81
N THR A 202 -10.45 2.47 -20.58
CA THR A 202 -11.81 2.31 -20.06
C THR A 202 -12.15 3.24 -18.90
N LEU A 203 -11.13 3.84 -18.26
CA LEU A 203 -11.26 4.67 -17.07
C LEU A 203 -10.54 6.00 -17.31
N GLU A 204 -11.21 6.91 -18.01
CA GLU A 204 -10.62 8.17 -18.49
C GLU A 204 -10.08 9.05 -17.36
N HIS A 205 -10.74 9.05 -16.20
CA HIS A 205 -10.33 9.81 -15.02
C HIS A 205 -8.95 9.42 -14.48
N LEU A 206 -8.43 8.24 -14.85
CA LEU A 206 -7.06 7.83 -14.50
C LEU A 206 -5.98 8.58 -15.29
N ALA A 207 -6.33 9.39 -16.30
CA ALA A 207 -5.38 10.25 -17.00
C ALA A 207 -4.62 11.20 -16.05
N ALA A 208 -5.23 11.59 -14.92
CA ALA A 208 -4.59 12.41 -13.90
C ALA A 208 -3.28 11.80 -13.32
N PHE A 209 -3.06 10.50 -13.50
CA PHE A 209 -1.87 9.81 -13.00
C PHE A 209 -0.59 10.12 -13.79
N GLU A 210 -0.68 10.50 -15.07
CA GLU A 210 0.51 10.68 -15.95
C GLU A 210 1.52 11.69 -15.41
N ARG A 211 1.05 12.72 -14.70
CA ARG A 211 1.92 13.78 -14.19
C ARG A 211 2.75 13.35 -12.97
N HIS A 212 2.48 12.19 -12.38
CA HIS A 212 2.99 11.82 -11.06
C HIS A 212 3.69 10.45 -10.98
N VAL A 213 3.60 9.62 -12.03
CA VAL A 213 4.05 8.22 -12.05
C VAL A 213 5.15 7.94 -13.06
#